data_AF-A0A835DH52-F1
#
_entry.id   AF-A0A835DH52-F1
#
_cell.length_a   1.000
_cell.length_b   1.000
_cell.length_c   1.000
_cell.angle_alpha   90.00
_cell.angle_beta   90.00
_cell.angle_gamma   90.00
#
_symmetry.space_group_name_H-M   'P 1'
#
loop_
_entity.id
_entity.type
_entity.pdbx_description
1 polymer ?
#
loop_
_entity_poly.entity_id
_entity_poly.type
_entity_poly.pdbx_seq_one_letter_code
_entity_poly.pdbx_strand_id
1 'polypeptide(L)'
;MLLKKLERMLFHMDAQGREMIRHVSQYASKNYNTTYILLYHFVLPNISLQVRFELTFFALNPELNVVAPWREWEIKGREDAIEYAKKHNVPVPVTKKSIYSRDRNLWHLSHEGDILEDPENEPSKDMYMMTVDPEDAPDQPQYIEIGIVSGLPVSVNGEELSPASLLSELNEIGGRHGIGRIDMVENRLVGMKSRGVYETPGGTILFTAVRELESLTLDRETMQVKDSLALKYAELVYAGRWFDPLRQSMDAFMEKITDSTTGSVTLKLYKGSVTVTGRKSPYSLYRQDISSFESGQIYDQADAAGFIRLYGLPMRVRAMLEKGI
;
A
#
# COMPACT_ATOMS: atom_id res chain seq x y z
N MET A 1 12.42 11.30 2.56
CA MET A 1 11.91 12.13 1.44
C MET A 1 11.31 11.27 0.34
N LEU A 2 11.79 10.03 0.17
CA LEU A 2 11.18 9.00 -0.69
C LEU A 2 9.84 8.49 -0.18
N LEU A 3 9.80 8.02 1.06
CA LEU A 3 8.54 7.81 1.75
C LEU A 3 7.80 9.15 1.88
N LYS A 4 8.42 10.24 2.32
CA LYS A 4 7.78 11.58 2.29
C LYS A 4 7.17 12.08 0.93
N LYS A 5 7.48 11.47 -0.23
CA LYS A 5 6.91 11.79 -1.56
C LYS A 5 6.13 10.64 -2.23
N LEU A 6 6.38 9.37 -1.89
CA LEU A 6 5.54 8.20 -2.24
C LEU A 6 4.45 7.90 -1.17
N GLU A 7 4.65 8.29 0.09
CA GLU A 7 3.64 8.39 1.16
C GLU A 7 2.62 9.50 0.88
N ARG A 8 3.00 10.51 0.07
CA ARG A 8 2.03 11.39 -0.59
C ARG A 8 1.19 10.65 -1.65
N MET A 9 1.33 9.34 -1.79
CA MET A 9 0.63 8.55 -2.80
C MET A 9 -0.03 7.34 -2.14
N LEU A 10 0.74 6.48 -1.45
CA LEU A 10 0.27 5.30 -0.70
C LEU A 10 -0.81 5.59 0.34
N PHE A 11 -0.82 6.81 0.86
CA PHE A 11 -1.84 7.27 1.79
C PHE A 11 -2.39 8.63 1.41
N HIS A 12 -2.46 9.03 0.14
CA HIS A 12 -3.00 10.36 -0.13
C HIS A 12 -4.47 10.56 0.23
N MET A 13 -5.24 9.52 0.61
CA MET A 13 -6.56 9.77 1.22
C MET A 13 -6.62 9.73 2.73
N ASP A 14 -5.75 8.99 3.39
CA ASP A 14 -5.59 9.24 4.82
C ASP A 14 -4.72 10.50 5.03
N ALA A 15 -3.85 10.92 4.09
CA ALA A 15 -3.03 12.14 4.14
C ALA A 15 -3.75 13.39 3.65
N GLN A 16 -4.64 13.31 2.64
CA GLN A 16 -5.60 14.41 2.41
C GLN A 16 -6.57 14.47 3.58
N GLY A 17 -7.03 13.33 4.12
CA GLY A 17 -7.71 13.26 5.40
C GLY A 17 -6.93 13.93 6.53
N ARG A 18 -5.63 13.65 6.71
CA ARG A 18 -4.74 14.09 7.80
C ARG A 18 -4.20 15.50 7.62
N GLU A 19 -4.03 16.01 6.42
CA GLU A 19 -3.60 17.39 6.17
C GLU A 19 -4.80 18.32 6.07
N MET A 20 -5.94 17.81 5.60
CA MET A 20 -7.25 18.44 5.79
C MET A 20 -7.63 18.37 7.26
N ILE A 21 -7.39 17.30 8.01
CA ILE A 21 -7.64 17.24 9.46
C ILE A 21 -6.64 18.08 10.21
N ARG A 22 -5.35 18.04 9.90
CA ARG A 22 -4.36 18.92 10.53
C ARG A 22 -4.70 20.38 10.22
N HIS A 23 -4.98 20.74 8.96
CA HIS A 23 -5.43 22.08 8.63
C HIS A 23 -6.76 22.40 9.28
N VAL A 24 -7.80 21.58 9.18
CA VAL A 24 -9.14 21.82 9.74
C VAL A 24 -9.08 21.87 11.25
N SER A 25 -8.38 20.98 11.94
CA SER A 25 -8.19 21.00 13.39
C SER A 25 -7.36 22.21 13.85
N GLN A 26 -6.23 22.50 13.19
CA GLN A 26 -5.40 23.67 13.54
C GLN A 26 -6.09 24.99 13.16
N TYR A 27 -6.83 25.02 12.06
CA TYR A 27 -7.63 26.15 11.59
C TYR A 27 -8.87 26.34 12.46
N ALA A 28 -9.58 25.27 12.83
CA ALA A 28 -10.73 25.31 13.73
C ALA A 28 -10.31 25.77 15.13
N SER A 29 -9.23 25.19 15.66
CA SER A 29 -8.67 25.59 16.96
C SER A 29 -8.17 27.05 16.94
N LYS A 30 -7.43 27.49 15.91
CA LYS A 30 -6.93 28.87 15.80
C LYS A 30 -8.01 29.92 15.52
N ASN A 31 -9.00 29.61 14.68
CA ASN A 31 -9.98 30.61 14.21
C ASN A 31 -11.31 30.57 14.97
N TYR A 32 -11.65 29.46 15.62
CA TYR A 32 -12.97 29.26 16.24
C TYR A 32 -12.91 28.86 17.73
N ASN A 33 -11.72 28.94 18.38
CA ASN A 33 -11.53 28.66 19.81
C ASN A 33 -12.21 27.37 20.28
N THR A 34 -12.14 26.31 19.46
CA THR A 34 -12.91 25.08 19.64
C THR A 34 -12.10 24.00 20.36
N THR A 35 -12.64 23.44 21.44
CA THR A 35 -12.03 22.36 22.26
C THR A 35 -12.49 20.95 21.85
N TYR A 36 -13.40 20.85 20.88
CA TYR A 36 -14.05 19.62 20.46
C TYR A 36 -13.89 19.38 18.96
N ILE A 37 -13.61 18.14 18.57
CA ILE A 37 -13.72 17.69 17.18
C ILE A 37 -14.79 16.62 17.09
N LEU A 38 -15.73 16.85 16.19
CA LEU A 38 -16.77 15.90 15.86
C LEU A 38 -16.28 14.99 14.74
N LEU A 39 -16.13 13.71 15.06
CA LEU A 39 -15.67 12.68 14.14
C LEU A 39 -16.89 12.11 13.41
N TYR A 40 -17.28 12.75 12.30
CA TYR A 40 -18.34 12.23 11.42
C TYR A 40 -17.76 11.13 10.53
N HIS A 41 -17.87 9.87 10.98
CA HIS A 41 -17.64 8.73 10.11
C HIS A 41 -18.85 7.80 10.18
N PHE A 42 -19.64 7.74 9.10
CA PHE A 42 -20.85 6.91 8.96
C PHE A 42 -20.53 5.51 8.42
N VAL A 43 -19.32 5.01 8.66
CA VAL A 43 -19.05 3.60 8.41
C VAL A 43 -19.48 2.86 9.68
N LEU A 44 -20.38 1.88 9.53
CA LEU A 44 -20.71 0.84 10.52
C LEU A 44 -19.49 0.51 11.39
N PRO A 45 -19.61 0.11 12.67
CA PRO A 45 -18.55 0.06 13.70
C PRO A 45 -17.23 -0.64 13.27
N ASN A 46 -16.52 -0.03 12.32
CA ASN A 46 -15.30 -0.47 11.67
C ASN A 46 -14.22 0.26 12.44
N ILE A 47 -13.91 -0.31 13.61
CA ILE A 47 -13.08 0.32 14.65
C ILE A 47 -11.67 0.70 14.12
N SER A 48 -11.22 0.11 12.99
CA SER A 48 -9.91 0.42 12.39
C SER A 48 -9.77 1.89 11.96
N LEU A 49 -10.78 2.48 11.31
CA LEU A 49 -10.70 3.90 10.90
C LEU A 49 -10.79 4.84 12.10
N GLN A 50 -11.64 4.52 13.06
CA GLN A 50 -11.76 5.28 14.31
C GLN A 50 -10.43 5.36 15.06
N VAL A 51 -9.72 4.24 15.22
CA VAL A 51 -8.40 4.21 15.87
C VAL A 51 -7.41 5.13 15.14
N ARG A 52 -7.36 5.07 13.81
CA ARG A 52 -6.43 5.92 13.02
C ARG A 52 -6.70 7.40 13.20
N PHE A 53 -7.97 7.82 13.19
CA PHE A 53 -8.34 9.21 13.41
C PHE A 53 -8.05 9.68 14.85
N GLU A 54 -8.48 8.93 15.87
CA GLU A 54 -8.28 9.32 17.27
C GLU A 54 -6.79 9.39 17.65
N LEU A 55 -5.98 8.40 17.24
CA LEU A 55 -4.53 8.43 17.45
C LEU A 55 -3.86 9.61 16.73
N THR A 56 -4.35 9.96 15.53
CA THR A 56 -3.90 11.16 14.81
C THR A 56 -4.22 12.43 15.58
N PHE A 57 -5.44 12.56 16.11
CA PHE A 57 -5.81 13.72 16.91
C PHE A 57 -4.95 13.83 18.17
N PHE A 58 -4.74 12.73 18.91
CA PHE A 58 -3.88 12.71 20.09
C PHE A 58 -2.44 13.15 19.76
N ALA A 59 -1.90 12.71 18.62
CA ALA A 59 -0.56 13.06 18.20
C ALA A 59 -0.42 14.52 17.75
N LEU A 60 -1.45 15.09 17.11
CA LEU A 60 -1.39 16.44 16.54
C LEU A 60 -1.86 17.53 17.50
N ASN A 61 -2.85 17.24 18.35
CA ASN A 61 -3.33 18.14 19.38
C ASN A 61 -4.04 17.33 20.49
N PRO A 62 -3.32 16.98 21.58
CA PRO A 62 -3.84 16.12 22.65
C PRO A 62 -4.91 16.79 23.52
N GLU A 63 -5.13 18.10 23.40
CA GLU A 63 -6.16 18.82 24.17
C GLU A 63 -7.56 18.73 23.52
N LEU A 64 -7.65 18.19 22.30
CA LEU A 64 -8.92 18.04 21.62
C LEU A 64 -9.74 16.91 22.22
N ASN A 65 -10.99 17.21 22.56
CA ASN A 65 -11.97 16.20 22.90
C ASN A 65 -12.60 15.63 21.63
N VAL A 66 -12.61 14.30 21.52
CA VAL A 66 -13.23 13.61 20.38
C VAL A 66 -14.67 13.24 20.74
N VAL A 67 -15.62 13.73 19.96
CA VAL A 67 -17.01 13.27 19.99
C VAL A 67 -17.20 12.28 18.85
N ALA A 68 -17.60 11.05 19.16
CA ALA A 68 -17.82 10.00 18.17
C ALA A 68 -19.26 9.50 18.28
N PRO A 69 -20.20 10.07 17.50
CA PRO A 69 -21.63 9.79 17.58
C PRO A 69 -22.01 8.31 17.63
N TRP A 70 -21.34 7.47 16.83
CA TRP A 70 -21.58 6.03 16.80
C TRP A 70 -21.29 5.29 18.11
N ARG A 71 -20.48 5.86 19.02
CA ARG A 71 -20.25 5.32 20.37
C ARG A 71 -21.28 5.78 21.39
N GLU A 72 -21.99 6.86 21.11
CA GLU A 72 -22.77 7.61 22.10
C GLU A 72 -24.27 7.63 21.80
N TRP A 73 -24.65 7.52 20.52
CA TRP A 73 -26.04 7.62 20.07
C TRP A 73 -26.76 6.26 20.09
N GLU A 74 -28.09 6.33 20.09
CA GLU A 74 -28.96 5.14 20.06
C GLU A 74 -29.16 4.55 18.65
N ILE A 75 -28.59 5.18 17.60
CA ILE A 75 -28.65 4.70 16.21
C ILE A 75 -27.75 3.46 16.09
N LYS A 76 -28.34 2.29 15.78
CA LYS A 76 -27.61 1.01 15.71
C LYS A 76 -27.28 0.57 14.30
N GLY A 77 -27.93 1.16 13.30
CA GLY A 77 -27.82 0.72 11.92
C GLY A 77 -28.18 1.77 10.89
N ARG A 78 -28.08 1.37 9.62
CA ARG A 78 -28.44 2.21 8.47
C ARG A 78 -29.93 2.55 8.48
N GLU A 79 -30.76 1.60 8.87
CA GLU A 79 -32.21 1.73 8.96
C GLU A 79 -32.61 2.80 9.98
N ASP A 80 -32.06 2.73 11.20
CA ASP A 80 -32.26 3.73 12.26
C ASP A 80 -31.84 5.13 11.79
N ALA A 81 -30.70 5.24 11.08
CA ALA A 81 -30.23 6.51 10.54
C ALA A 81 -31.16 7.08 9.47
N ILE A 82 -31.74 6.22 8.61
CA ILE A 82 -32.73 6.61 7.60
C ILE A 82 -34.02 7.08 8.27
N GLU A 83 -34.50 6.38 9.30
CA GLU A 83 -35.70 6.76 10.05
C GLU A 83 -35.50 8.07 10.79
N TYR A 84 -34.35 8.25 11.43
CA TYR A 84 -33.96 9.51 12.05
C TYR A 84 -33.97 10.65 11.03
N ALA A 85 -33.34 10.47 9.87
CA ALA A 85 -33.33 11.47 8.82
C ALA A 85 -34.74 11.83 8.32
N LYS A 86 -35.61 10.82 8.12
CA LYS A 86 -37.02 11.05 7.75
C LYS A 86 -37.79 11.83 8.81
N LYS A 87 -37.67 11.43 10.09
CA LYS A 87 -38.33 12.11 11.22
C LYS A 87 -37.93 13.58 11.32
N HIS A 88 -36.69 13.89 10.96
CA HIS A 88 -36.12 15.24 11.02
C HIS A 88 -36.14 15.98 9.67
N ASN A 89 -36.83 15.46 8.64
CA ASN A 89 -36.92 16.05 7.30
C ASN A 89 -35.55 16.34 6.64
N VAL A 90 -34.54 15.52 6.95
CA VAL A 90 -33.23 15.58 6.30
C VAL A 90 -33.32 14.83 4.98
N PRO A 91 -33.11 15.50 3.82
CA PRO A 91 -33.15 14.82 2.53
C PRO A 91 -31.94 13.90 2.40
N VAL A 92 -32.19 12.59 2.36
CA VAL A 92 -31.15 11.58 2.12
C VAL A 92 -31.43 10.93 0.76
N PRO A 93 -30.47 10.90 -0.18
CA PRO A 93 -30.61 10.20 -1.45
C PRO A 93 -30.53 8.69 -1.23
N VAL A 94 -31.55 8.10 -0.58
CA VAL A 94 -31.61 6.66 -0.33
C VAL A 94 -32.14 5.97 -1.58
N THR A 95 -31.24 5.51 -2.45
CA THR A 95 -31.60 4.47 -3.42
C THR A 95 -31.19 3.13 -2.84
N LYS A 96 -32.07 2.12 -2.90
CA LYS A 96 -31.74 0.72 -2.53
C LYS A 96 -30.66 0.08 -3.41
N LYS A 97 -30.12 0.82 -4.40
CA LYS A 97 -29.35 0.29 -5.53
C LYS A 97 -27.85 0.12 -5.28
N SER A 98 -27.29 0.74 -4.25
CA SER A 98 -25.90 0.49 -3.86
C SER A 98 -25.86 -0.11 -2.46
N ILE A 99 -25.60 -1.42 -2.44
CA ILE A 99 -25.58 -2.29 -1.27
C ILE A 99 -24.19 -2.35 -0.61
N TYR A 100 -23.11 -2.20 -1.40
CA TYR A 100 -21.75 -2.18 -0.87
C TYR A 100 -21.39 -0.87 -0.16
N SER A 101 -20.69 -0.99 0.96
CA SER A 101 -19.89 0.08 1.56
C SER A 101 -18.61 0.25 0.76
N ARG A 102 -18.28 1.48 0.38
CA ARG A 102 -17.13 1.79 -0.48
C ARG A 102 -16.33 2.96 0.07
N ASP A 103 -15.00 2.82 0.07
CA ASP A 103 -14.06 3.91 0.35
C ASP A 103 -13.09 4.07 -0.83
N ARG A 104 -13.13 5.21 -1.50
CA ARG A 104 -12.41 5.46 -2.77
C ARG A 104 -11.48 6.64 -2.67
N ASN A 105 -10.20 6.40 -2.98
CA ASN A 105 -9.18 7.38 -3.31
C ASN A 105 -8.64 7.29 -4.72
N LEU A 106 -7.72 8.22 -4.99
CA LEU A 106 -6.70 8.05 -6.01
C LEU A 106 -5.84 6.77 -5.87
N TRP A 107 -5.54 6.23 -4.68
CA TRP A 107 -4.68 5.03 -4.57
C TRP A 107 -5.45 3.73 -4.77
N HIS A 108 -6.65 3.65 -4.20
CA HIS A 108 -7.47 2.46 -4.23
C HIS A 108 -8.97 2.76 -4.11
N LEU A 109 -9.77 1.73 -4.38
CA LEU A 109 -11.16 1.62 -3.96
C LEU A 109 -11.32 0.32 -3.15
N SER A 110 -11.98 0.39 -2.00
CA SER A 110 -12.37 -0.79 -1.22
C SER A 110 -13.88 -1.04 -1.30
N HIS A 111 -14.26 -2.31 -1.15
CA HIS A 111 -15.63 -2.78 -1.13
C HIS A 111 -15.81 -3.72 0.06
N GLU A 112 -16.85 -3.46 0.85
CA GLU A 112 -17.25 -4.28 1.99
C GLU A 112 -18.78 -4.38 2.08
N GLY A 113 -19.27 -5.36 2.82
CA GLY A 113 -20.69 -5.55 3.12
C GLY A 113 -21.45 -6.34 2.06
N ASP A 114 -22.74 -6.56 2.34
CA ASP A 114 -23.66 -7.29 1.47
C ASP A 114 -23.15 -8.71 1.14
N ILE A 115 -23.16 -9.18 -0.11
CA ILE A 115 -22.75 -10.55 -0.46
C ILE A 115 -21.32 -10.87 -0.03
N LEU A 116 -20.45 -9.86 0.15
CA LEU A 116 -19.06 -10.05 0.56
C LEU A 116 -18.91 -10.45 2.03
N GLU A 117 -19.94 -10.27 2.87
CA GLU A 117 -19.88 -10.68 4.28
C GLU A 117 -19.74 -12.20 4.44
N ASP A 118 -20.27 -12.95 3.49
CA ASP A 118 -20.03 -14.38 3.37
C ASP A 118 -18.80 -14.63 2.47
N PRO A 119 -17.69 -15.16 3.00
CA PRO A 119 -16.48 -15.42 2.22
C PRO A 119 -16.65 -16.49 1.13
N GLU A 120 -17.74 -17.27 1.12
CA GLU A 120 -18.02 -18.26 0.08
C GLU A 120 -18.59 -17.61 -1.20
N ASN A 121 -19.13 -16.39 -1.12
CA ASN A 121 -19.68 -15.70 -2.28
C ASN A 121 -18.58 -15.06 -3.13
N GLU A 122 -18.63 -15.28 -4.44
CA GLU A 122 -17.76 -14.60 -5.40
C GLU A 122 -18.11 -13.11 -5.52
N PRO A 123 -17.14 -12.18 -5.60
CA PRO A 123 -17.43 -10.77 -5.86
C PRO A 123 -18.13 -10.57 -7.21
N SER A 124 -19.23 -9.82 -7.22
CA SER A 124 -19.97 -9.56 -8.47
C SER A 124 -19.19 -8.64 -9.42
N LYS A 125 -19.26 -8.90 -10.73
CA LYS A 125 -18.56 -8.14 -11.77
C LYS A 125 -18.93 -6.65 -11.79
N ASP A 126 -20.19 -6.30 -11.47
CA ASP A 126 -20.69 -4.93 -11.40
C ASP A 126 -20.29 -4.18 -10.12
N MET A 127 -19.65 -4.87 -9.18
CA MET A 127 -19.11 -4.26 -7.96
C MET A 127 -17.91 -3.37 -8.25
N TYR A 128 -17.01 -3.84 -9.12
CA TYR A 128 -15.76 -3.20 -9.49
C TYR A 128 -16.02 -1.92 -10.28
N MET A 129 -15.30 -0.84 -9.94
CA MET A 129 -15.50 0.49 -10.54
C MET A 129 -14.22 1.10 -11.11
N MET A 130 -13.04 0.67 -10.67
CA MET A 130 -11.76 1.19 -11.15
C MET A 130 -11.17 0.33 -12.28
N THR A 131 -11.53 -0.95 -12.33
CA THR A 131 -10.92 -1.94 -13.21
C THR A 131 -11.97 -2.66 -14.03
N VAL A 132 -11.69 -2.87 -15.33
CA VAL A 132 -12.48 -3.79 -16.14
C VAL A 132 -12.25 -5.22 -15.67
N ASP A 133 -13.16 -6.11 -16.01
CA ASP A 133 -12.95 -7.53 -15.75
C ASP A 133 -11.74 -8.05 -16.54
N PRO A 134 -10.82 -8.83 -15.94
CA PRO A 134 -9.70 -9.41 -16.66
C PRO A 134 -10.10 -10.16 -17.93
N GLU A 135 -11.28 -10.77 -17.97
CA GLU A 135 -11.79 -11.46 -19.17
C GLU A 135 -12.15 -10.47 -20.29
N ASP A 136 -12.68 -9.29 -19.94
CA ASP A 136 -13.06 -8.21 -20.87
C ASP A 136 -11.90 -7.27 -21.22
N ALA A 137 -10.76 -7.38 -20.52
CA ALA A 137 -9.59 -6.56 -20.78
C ALA A 137 -9.04 -6.81 -22.21
N PRO A 138 -8.34 -5.83 -22.82
CA PRO A 138 -7.83 -5.95 -24.18
C PRO A 138 -7.02 -7.22 -24.44
N ASP A 139 -7.23 -7.85 -25.59
CA ASP A 139 -6.47 -9.04 -26.03
C ASP A 139 -5.03 -8.71 -26.47
N GLN A 140 -4.67 -7.42 -26.54
CA GLN A 140 -3.32 -6.99 -26.83
C GLN A 140 -2.62 -6.49 -25.57
N PRO A 141 -1.43 -7.04 -25.24
CA PRO A 141 -0.67 -6.57 -24.08
C PRO A 141 -0.17 -5.14 -24.31
N GLN A 142 -0.16 -4.35 -23.24
CA GLN A 142 0.44 -3.02 -23.24
C GLN A 142 1.78 -3.04 -22.52
N TYR A 143 2.81 -2.47 -23.15
CA TYR A 143 4.11 -2.28 -22.52
C TYR A 143 4.20 -0.85 -22.00
N ILE A 144 4.69 -0.69 -20.77
CA ILE A 144 4.97 0.61 -20.16
C ILE A 144 6.36 0.60 -19.53
N GLU A 145 7.05 1.74 -19.53
CA GLU A 145 8.30 1.95 -18.80
C GLU A 145 8.05 2.90 -17.62
N ILE A 146 8.40 2.48 -16.40
CA ILE A 146 8.35 3.34 -15.21
C ILE A 146 9.76 3.84 -14.92
N GLY A 147 9.95 5.17 -14.96
CA GLY A 147 11.20 5.81 -14.54
C GLY A 147 11.20 6.10 -13.05
N ILE A 148 12.33 5.81 -12.40
CA ILE A 148 12.48 5.89 -10.94
C ILE A 148 13.78 6.63 -10.61
N VAL A 149 13.72 7.56 -9.66
CA VAL A 149 14.87 8.33 -9.17
C VAL A 149 14.96 8.21 -7.65
N SER A 150 16.08 7.68 -7.18
CA SER A 150 16.37 7.34 -5.79
C SER A 150 15.27 6.50 -5.13
N GLY A 151 14.48 5.75 -5.90
CA GLY A 151 13.35 4.93 -5.45
C GLY A 151 11.97 5.59 -5.62
N LEU A 152 11.88 6.85 -6.06
CA LEU A 152 10.61 7.50 -6.43
C LEU A 152 10.29 7.26 -7.91
N PRO A 153 9.12 6.68 -8.25
CA PRO A 153 8.55 6.80 -9.58
C PRO A 153 8.36 8.28 -9.93
N VAL A 154 8.91 8.68 -11.08
CA VAL A 154 8.85 10.07 -11.58
C VAL A 154 8.30 10.17 -13.00
N SER A 155 8.29 9.07 -13.76
CA SER A 155 7.82 9.09 -15.15
C SER A 155 7.16 7.80 -15.60
N VAL A 156 6.31 7.91 -16.62
CA VAL A 156 5.69 6.81 -17.36
C VAL A 156 6.02 7.00 -18.84
N ASN A 157 6.59 5.98 -19.49
CA ASN A 157 7.01 6.02 -20.90
C ASN A 157 7.93 7.21 -21.25
N GLY A 158 8.74 7.66 -20.29
CA GLY A 158 9.66 8.78 -20.45
C GLY A 158 9.05 10.16 -20.18
N GLU A 159 7.75 10.28 -19.96
CA GLU A 159 7.09 11.53 -19.59
C GLU A 159 7.15 11.73 -18.06
N GLU A 160 7.76 12.83 -17.62
CA GLU A 160 7.81 13.19 -16.19
C GLU A 160 6.46 13.72 -15.71
N LEU A 161 5.99 13.18 -14.59
CA LEU A 161 4.66 13.47 -14.06
C LEU A 161 4.73 13.82 -12.58
N SER A 162 3.81 14.66 -12.14
CA SER A 162 3.61 14.85 -10.70
C SER A 162 3.10 13.54 -10.09
N PRO A 163 3.40 13.24 -8.80
CA PRO A 163 2.99 11.99 -8.16
C PRO A 163 1.50 11.64 -8.36
N ALA A 164 0.61 12.62 -8.21
CA ALA A 164 -0.82 12.41 -8.39
C ALA A 164 -1.21 12.12 -9.85
N SER A 165 -0.58 12.79 -10.82
CA SER A 165 -0.86 12.57 -12.25
C SER A 165 -0.34 11.21 -12.68
N LEU A 166 0.88 10.86 -12.24
CA LEU A 166 1.49 9.56 -12.47
C LEU A 166 0.57 8.42 -12.00
N LEU A 167 0.08 8.51 -10.76
CA LEU A 167 -0.84 7.51 -10.23
C LEU A 167 -2.18 7.47 -10.95
N SER A 168 -2.72 8.64 -11.31
CA SER A 168 -3.98 8.73 -12.08
C SER A 168 -3.85 8.02 -13.42
N GLU A 169 -2.76 8.29 -14.14
CA GLU A 169 -2.48 7.66 -15.43
C GLU A 169 -2.30 6.14 -15.28
N LEU A 170 -1.55 5.69 -14.27
CA LEU A 170 -1.39 4.26 -14.02
C LEU A 170 -2.68 3.58 -13.57
N ASN A 171 -3.58 4.28 -12.89
CA ASN A 171 -4.92 3.75 -12.60
C ASN A 171 -5.76 3.59 -13.86
N GLU A 172 -5.70 4.54 -14.79
CA GLU A 172 -6.40 4.41 -16.07
C GLU A 172 -5.84 3.26 -16.90
N ILE A 173 -4.51 3.21 -17.05
CA ILE A 173 -3.84 2.13 -17.79
C ILE A 173 -4.11 0.78 -17.13
N GLY A 174 -3.84 0.64 -15.83
CA GLY A 174 -4.05 -0.60 -15.09
C GLY A 174 -5.52 -1.00 -15.02
N GLY A 175 -6.42 -0.03 -14.88
CA GLY A 175 -7.86 -0.22 -14.89
C GLY A 175 -8.37 -0.84 -16.18
N ARG A 176 -7.89 -0.36 -17.34
CA ARG A 176 -8.21 -0.95 -18.66
C ARG A 176 -7.72 -2.39 -18.82
N HIS A 177 -6.68 -2.78 -18.09
CA HIS A 177 -6.12 -4.14 -18.14
C HIS A 177 -6.57 -5.02 -16.97
N GLY A 178 -7.53 -4.58 -16.13
CA GLY A 178 -8.04 -5.37 -15.00
C GLY A 178 -7.03 -5.56 -13.86
N ILE A 179 -6.01 -4.72 -13.76
CA ILE A 179 -4.90 -4.86 -12.80
C ILE A 179 -5.32 -4.48 -11.38
N GLY A 180 -4.83 -5.22 -10.38
CA GLY A 180 -4.84 -4.79 -8.99
C GLY A 180 -6.13 -5.06 -8.24
N ARG A 181 -6.92 -6.04 -8.69
CA ARG A 181 -8.03 -6.62 -7.91
C ARG A 181 -7.48 -7.56 -6.85
N ILE A 182 -7.86 -7.36 -5.59
CA ILE A 182 -7.47 -8.22 -4.46
C ILE A 182 -8.71 -8.51 -3.62
N ASP A 183 -8.99 -9.79 -3.36
CA ASP A 183 -10.00 -10.25 -2.40
C ASP A 183 -9.26 -10.85 -1.20
N MET A 184 -9.52 -10.35 0.01
CA MET A 184 -8.84 -10.82 1.20
C MET A 184 -9.74 -10.86 2.42
N VAL A 185 -9.47 -11.84 3.29
CA VAL A 185 -9.91 -11.83 4.68
C VAL A 185 -8.78 -11.29 5.55
N GLU A 186 -8.95 -10.07 6.06
CA GLU A 186 -7.97 -9.38 6.89
C GLU A 186 -8.23 -9.57 8.40
N ASN A 187 -7.17 -9.42 9.21
CA ASN A 187 -7.29 -9.35 10.66
C ASN A 187 -7.32 -7.89 11.08
N ARG A 188 -8.45 -7.44 11.61
CA ARG A 188 -8.59 -6.08 12.12
C ARG A 188 -7.84 -5.94 13.44
N LEU A 189 -7.37 -4.72 13.71
CA LEU A 189 -6.64 -4.39 14.93
C LEU A 189 -7.40 -4.78 16.21
N VAL A 190 -8.73 -4.72 16.15
CA VAL A 190 -9.63 -5.05 17.26
C VAL A 190 -9.91 -6.55 17.43
N GLY A 191 -9.20 -7.40 16.69
CA GLY A 191 -9.24 -8.86 16.86
C GLY A 191 -10.30 -9.60 16.03
N MET A 192 -11.15 -8.89 15.30
CA MET A 192 -12.12 -9.50 14.37
C MET A 192 -11.52 -9.71 12.98
N LYS A 193 -12.01 -10.71 12.26
CA LYS A 193 -11.75 -10.86 10.82
C LYS A 193 -12.77 -10.06 10.04
N SER A 194 -12.36 -9.53 8.90
CA SER A 194 -13.24 -8.89 7.92
C SER A 194 -12.83 -9.29 6.53
N ARG A 195 -13.81 -9.48 5.63
CA ARG A 195 -13.54 -9.63 4.20
C ARG A 195 -13.66 -8.28 3.52
N GLY A 196 -12.70 -7.96 2.66
CA GLY A 196 -12.69 -6.76 1.85
C GLY A 196 -12.14 -7.06 0.47
N VAL A 197 -12.76 -6.44 -0.54
CA VAL A 197 -12.27 -6.49 -1.93
C VAL A 197 -11.72 -5.12 -2.30
N TYR A 198 -10.55 -5.08 -2.92
CA TYR A 198 -9.81 -3.86 -3.21
C TYR A 198 -9.44 -3.77 -4.68
N GLU A 199 -9.46 -2.56 -5.22
CA GLU A 199 -8.94 -2.21 -6.54
C GLU A 199 -7.78 -1.21 -6.37
N THR A 200 -6.56 -1.60 -6.77
CA THR A 200 -5.32 -0.81 -6.63
C THR A 200 -4.48 -0.77 -7.92
N PRO A 201 -5.05 -0.46 -9.10
CA PRO A 201 -4.36 -0.67 -10.39
C PRO A 201 -2.99 0.01 -10.47
N GLY A 202 -2.93 1.33 -10.22
CA GLY A 202 -1.66 2.07 -10.27
C GLY A 202 -0.71 1.68 -9.13
N GLY A 203 -1.24 1.42 -7.94
CA GLY A 203 -0.46 0.97 -6.78
C GLY A 203 0.22 -0.38 -7.03
N THR A 204 -0.48 -1.35 -7.64
CA THR A 204 0.08 -2.66 -8.01
C THR A 204 1.21 -2.50 -9.03
N ILE A 205 1.01 -1.70 -10.07
CA ILE A 205 2.03 -1.44 -11.10
C ILE A 205 3.30 -0.83 -10.48
N LEU A 206 3.13 0.19 -9.63
CA LEU A 206 4.24 0.87 -8.98
C LEU A 206 4.99 -0.02 -8.00
N PHE A 207 4.27 -0.80 -7.20
CA PHE A 207 4.88 -1.75 -6.28
C PHE A 207 5.76 -2.75 -7.04
N THR A 208 5.26 -3.30 -8.14
CA THR A 208 6.05 -4.17 -9.02
C THR A 208 7.27 -3.45 -9.57
N ALA A 209 7.13 -2.25 -10.14
CA ALA A 209 8.26 -1.53 -10.71
C ALA A 209 9.37 -1.20 -9.69
N VAL A 210 9.00 -0.68 -8.52
CA VAL A 210 9.97 -0.26 -7.48
C VAL A 210 10.72 -1.47 -6.92
N ARG A 211 10.00 -2.53 -6.55
CA ARG A 211 10.61 -3.76 -6.01
C ARG A 211 11.63 -4.38 -6.97
N GLU A 212 11.34 -4.30 -8.26
CA GLU A 212 12.19 -4.87 -9.30
C GLU A 212 13.43 -4.04 -9.54
N LEU A 213 13.35 -2.71 -9.45
CA LEU A 213 14.53 -1.87 -9.51
C LEU A 213 15.40 -2.03 -8.25
N GLU A 214 14.80 -2.11 -7.07
CA GLU A 214 15.50 -2.38 -5.82
C GLU A 214 16.32 -3.69 -5.91
N SER A 215 15.77 -4.75 -6.51
CA SER A 215 16.49 -6.01 -6.71
C SER A 215 17.76 -5.89 -7.56
N LEU A 216 17.83 -4.85 -8.41
CA LEU A 216 18.97 -4.56 -9.27
C LEU A 216 20.01 -3.66 -8.59
N THR A 217 19.59 -2.80 -7.66
CA THR A 217 20.41 -1.71 -7.10
C THR A 217 20.77 -1.86 -5.62
N LEU A 218 20.12 -2.76 -4.89
CA LEU A 218 20.39 -3.03 -3.47
C LEU A 218 21.19 -4.33 -3.29
N ASP A 219 22.10 -4.33 -2.32
CA ASP A 219 22.80 -5.55 -1.94
C ASP A 219 21.87 -6.51 -1.16
N ARG A 220 22.30 -7.78 -1.09
CA ARG A 220 21.49 -8.87 -0.51
C ARG A 220 21.07 -8.62 0.93
N GLU A 221 21.97 -8.16 1.79
CA GLU A 221 21.70 -8.00 3.23
C GLU A 221 20.77 -6.80 3.47
N THR A 222 21.04 -5.68 2.79
CA THR A 222 20.16 -4.50 2.83
C THR A 222 18.74 -4.83 2.39
N MET A 223 18.58 -5.60 1.30
CA MET A 223 17.26 -6.02 0.80
C MET A 223 16.51 -6.88 1.84
N GLN A 224 17.17 -7.84 2.49
CA GLN A 224 16.56 -8.70 3.51
C GLN A 224 16.08 -7.91 4.73
N VAL A 225 16.89 -6.97 5.22
CA VAL A 225 16.52 -6.10 6.34
C VAL A 225 15.38 -5.16 5.94
N LYS A 226 15.45 -4.57 4.74
CA LYS A 226 14.41 -3.71 4.19
C LYS A 226 13.06 -4.43 4.12
N ASP A 227 13.02 -5.66 3.62
CA ASP A 227 11.77 -6.41 3.49
C ASP A 227 11.15 -6.72 4.86
N SER A 228 11.98 -7.03 5.86
CA SER A 228 11.52 -7.22 7.25
C SER A 228 10.95 -5.94 7.85
N LEU A 229 11.61 -4.80 7.62
CA LEU A 229 11.14 -3.50 8.08
C LEU A 229 9.88 -3.03 7.33
N ALA A 230 9.75 -3.34 6.04
CA ALA A 230 8.58 -2.99 5.25
C ALA A 230 7.31 -3.66 5.80
N LEU A 231 7.40 -4.91 6.26
CA LEU A 231 6.28 -5.59 6.93
C LEU A 231 5.88 -4.89 8.23
N LYS A 232 6.86 -4.55 9.08
CA LYS A 232 6.58 -3.83 10.33
C LYS A 232 6.02 -2.44 10.07
N TYR A 233 6.54 -1.76 9.04
CA TYR A 233 6.03 -0.47 8.61
C TYR A 233 4.55 -0.57 8.22
N ALA A 234 4.17 -1.56 7.40
CA ALA A 234 2.78 -1.79 7.01
C ALA A 234 1.87 -2.06 8.23
N GLU A 235 2.35 -2.84 9.20
CA GLU A 235 1.63 -3.11 10.47
C GLU A 235 1.37 -1.81 11.25
N LEU A 236 2.39 -0.96 11.44
CA LEU A 236 2.27 0.30 12.16
C LEU A 236 1.26 1.23 11.47
N VAL A 237 1.32 1.32 10.14
CA VAL A 237 0.38 2.17 9.41
C VAL A 237 -1.04 1.62 9.48
N TYR A 238 -1.22 0.31 9.31
CA TYR A 238 -2.53 -0.33 9.47
C TYR A 238 -3.12 -0.07 10.85
N ALA A 239 -2.29 -0.10 11.90
CA ALA A 239 -2.66 0.12 13.29
C ALA A 239 -2.84 1.59 13.68
N GLY A 240 -2.73 2.55 12.75
CA GLY A 240 -2.86 3.97 13.02
C GLY A 240 -1.68 4.59 13.79
N ARG A 241 -0.56 3.87 13.90
CA ARG A 241 0.68 4.31 14.55
C ARG A 241 1.54 5.17 13.64
N TRP A 242 0.90 6.04 12.86
CA TRP A 242 1.58 6.89 11.89
C TRP A 242 2.56 7.84 12.58
N PHE A 243 2.20 8.45 13.70
CA PHE A 243 3.06 9.46 14.35
C PHE A 243 4.13 8.86 15.27
N ASP A 244 4.23 7.54 15.36
CA ASP A 244 5.21 6.88 16.21
C ASP A 244 6.65 7.12 15.73
N PRO A 245 7.61 7.35 16.65
CA PRO A 245 9.02 7.52 16.30
C PRO A 245 9.60 6.35 15.51
N LEU A 246 9.17 5.12 15.80
CA LEU A 246 9.64 3.91 15.12
C LEU A 246 9.38 3.96 13.60
N ARG A 247 8.17 4.35 13.19
CA ARG A 247 7.81 4.51 11.78
C ARG A 247 8.63 5.62 11.12
N GLN A 248 8.93 6.69 11.88
CA GLN A 248 9.81 7.81 11.47
C GLN A 248 11.26 7.39 11.24
N SER A 249 11.79 6.54 12.11
CA SER A 249 13.11 5.95 11.93
C SER A 249 13.16 5.03 10.71
N MET A 250 12.09 4.26 10.44
CA MET A 250 11.99 3.45 9.24
C MET A 250 12.00 4.29 7.96
N ASP A 251 11.32 5.45 7.92
CA ASP A 251 11.39 6.35 6.75
C ASP A 251 12.81 6.80 6.43
N ALA A 252 13.56 7.18 7.47
CA ALA A 252 14.94 7.63 7.32
C ALA A 252 15.84 6.49 6.81
N PHE A 253 15.62 5.27 7.32
CA PHE A 253 16.31 4.08 6.83
C PHE A 253 16.00 3.83 5.35
N MET A 254 14.70 3.77 4.98
CA MET A 254 14.26 3.50 3.62
C MET A 254 14.77 4.55 2.63
N GLU A 255 14.71 5.82 3.00
CA GLU A 255 15.29 6.90 2.21
C GLU A 255 16.79 6.70 1.96
N LYS A 256 17.55 6.36 3.02
CA LYS A 256 18.99 6.20 2.88
C LYS A 256 19.38 5.04 1.96
N ILE A 257 18.72 3.90 2.09
CA ILE A 257 19.08 2.71 1.32
C ILE A 257 18.66 2.84 -0.16
N THR A 258 17.65 3.66 -0.45
CA THR A 258 17.12 3.83 -1.81
C THR A 258 17.82 4.92 -2.61
N ASP A 259 18.80 5.66 -2.04
CA ASP A 259 19.59 6.70 -2.73
C ASP A 259 20.07 6.27 -4.13
N SER A 260 20.55 5.02 -4.27
CA SER A 260 21.04 4.41 -5.52
C SER A 260 19.97 3.79 -6.42
N THR A 261 18.71 3.75 -5.98
CA THR A 261 17.60 3.09 -6.71
C THR A 261 17.08 4.02 -7.82
N THR A 262 17.94 4.31 -8.79
CA THR A 262 17.64 5.17 -9.94
C THR A 262 17.75 4.36 -11.22
N GLY A 263 16.80 4.52 -12.14
CA GLY A 263 16.73 3.73 -13.35
C GLY A 263 15.30 3.63 -13.86
N SER A 264 14.97 2.49 -14.46
CA SER A 264 13.61 2.25 -14.96
C SER A 264 13.33 0.77 -15.15
N VAL A 265 12.05 0.44 -15.14
CA VAL A 265 11.54 -0.93 -15.29
C VAL A 265 10.47 -0.94 -16.37
N THR A 266 10.61 -1.84 -17.33
CA THR A 266 9.61 -2.09 -18.37
C THR A 266 8.68 -3.20 -17.90
N LEU A 267 7.38 -2.93 -17.94
CA LEU A 267 6.31 -3.83 -17.54
C LEU A 267 5.40 -4.12 -18.73
N LYS A 268 4.94 -5.37 -18.82
CA LYS A 268 3.88 -5.84 -19.70
C LYS A 268 2.60 -6.02 -18.89
N LEU A 269 1.56 -5.30 -19.28
CA LEU A 269 0.22 -5.37 -18.69
C LEU A 269 -0.69 -6.19 -19.60
N TYR A 270 -1.35 -7.19 -19.03
CA TYR A 270 -2.24 -8.08 -19.79
C TYR A 270 -3.21 -8.79 -18.88
N LYS A 271 -4.52 -8.61 -19.10
CA LYS A 271 -5.62 -9.36 -18.47
C LYS A 271 -5.39 -9.70 -16.98
N GLY A 272 -5.35 -8.67 -16.15
CA GLY A 272 -5.16 -8.76 -14.70
C GLY A 272 -3.70 -8.89 -14.25
N SER A 273 -2.76 -9.12 -15.17
CA SER A 273 -1.36 -9.42 -14.85
C SER A 273 -0.39 -8.27 -15.15
N VAL A 274 0.56 -8.07 -14.24
CA VAL A 274 1.74 -7.21 -14.43
C VAL A 274 2.97 -8.10 -14.50
N THR A 275 3.65 -8.13 -15.65
CA THR A 275 4.87 -8.93 -15.86
C THR A 275 6.06 -8.02 -16.16
N VAL A 276 7.19 -8.27 -15.51
CA VAL A 276 8.39 -7.46 -15.75
C VAL A 276 9.15 -7.99 -16.96
N THR A 277 9.48 -7.11 -17.90
CA THR A 277 10.13 -7.50 -19.16
C THR A 277 11.52 -6.88 -19.34
N GLY A 278 11.87 -5.85 -18.56
CA GLY A 278 13.18 -5.21 -18.65
C GLY A 278 13.46 -4.33 -17.45
N ARG A 279 14.75 -4.15 -17.12
CA ARG A 279 15.23 -3.30 -16.03
C ARG A 279 16.53 -2.65 -16.48
N LYS A 280 16.71 -1.35 -16.22
CA LYS A 280 17.97 -0.63 -16.50
C LYS A 280 18.28 0.35 -15.38
N SER A 281 19.54 0.38 -14.93
CA SER A 281 20.01 1.31 -13.91
C SER A 281 21.49 1.64 -14.11
N PRO A 282 21.91 2.91 -13.97
CA PRO A 282 23.32 3.27 -13.88
C PRO A 282 23.99 2.79 -12.58
N TYR A 283 23.21 2.36 -11.58
CA TYR A 283 23.68 1.85 -10.29
C TYR A 283 23.45 0.33 -10.15
N SER A 284 23.34 -0.38 -11.26
CA SER A 284 23.16 -1.83 -11.27
C SER A 284 24.31 -2.53 -10.56
N LEU A 285 23.97 -3.34 -9.54
CA LEU A 285 24.88 -4.30 -8.93
C LEU A 285 24.98 -5.61 -9.73
N TYR A 286 24.06 -5.82 -10.68
CA TYR A 286 24.17 -6.91 -11.64
C TYR A 286 25.28 -6.64 -12.64
N ARG A 287 26.18 -7.62 -12.78
CA ARG A 287 27.37 -7.59 -13.63
C ARG A 287 27.37 -8.85 -14.50
N GLN A 288 27.11 -8.69 -15.80
CA GLN A 288 27.07 -9.81 -16.75
C GLN A 288 28.43 -10.50 -16.87
N ASP A 289 29.53 -9.75 -16.78
CA ASP A 289 30.90 -10.25 -16.84
C ASP A 289 31.32 -11.10 -15.62
N ILE A 290 30.57 -11.02 -14.52
CA ILE A 290 30.76 -11.85 -13.32
C ILE A 290 29.78 -13.03 -13.30
N SER A 291 28.55 -12.83 -13.79
CA SER A 291 27.47 -13.82 -13.72
C SER A 291 27.36 -14.75 -14.94
N SER A 292 28.08 -14.46 -16.03
CA SER A 292 28.13 -15.34 -17.20
C SER A 292 28.75 -16.70 -16.86
N PHE A 293 28.32 -17.74 -17.58
CA PHE A 293 28.95 -19.06 -17.56
C PHE A 293 30.29 -19.09 -18.32
N GLU A 294 30.60 -18.04 -19.05
CA GLU A 294 31.88 -17.87 -19.74
C GLU A 294 32.97 -17.48 -18.74
N SER A 295 34.23 -17.84 -19.04
CA SER A 295 35.36 -17.61 -18.14
C SER A 295 35.63 -16.11 -17.92
N GLY A 296 35.11 -15.57 -16.82
CA GLY A 296 35.44 -14.23 -16.33
C GLY A 296 36.75 -14.21 -15.55
N GLN A 297 37.47 -13.08 -15.58
CA GLN A 297 38.73 -12.92 -14.82
C GLN A 297 38.52 -12.45 -13.37
N ILE A 298 37.29 -12.06 -13.01
CA ILE A 298 37.00 -11.39 -11.72
C ILE A 298 36.65 -12.40 -10.61
N TYR A 299 36.06 -13.54 -10.95
CA TYR A 299 35.60 -14.54 -9.99
C TYR A 299 36.37 -15.85 -10.13
N ASP A 300 37.15 -16.22 -9.10
CA ASP A 300 37.82 -17.51 -9.04
C ASP A 300 36.88 -18.57 -8.45
N GLN A 301 36.49 -19.54 -9.29
CA GLN A 301 35.62 -20.65 -8.89
C GLN A 301 36.26 -21.53 -7.80
N ALA A 302 37.60 -21.57 -7.68
CA ALA A 302 38.28 -22.35 -6.66
C ALA A 302 38.00 -21.86 -5.24
N ASP A 303 37.76 -20.55 -5.05
CA ASP A 303 37.47 -19.95 -3.74
C ASP A 303 36.16 -20.47 -3.14
N ALA A 304 35.20 -20.88 -3.98
CA ALA A 304 33.92 -21.43 -3.54
C ALA A 304 34.10 -22.65 -2.63
N ALA A 305 35.11 -23.49 -2.89
CA ALA A 305 35.36 -24.68 -2.08
C ALA A 305 35.77 -24.32 -0.64
N GLY A 306 36.59 -23.28 -0.46
CA GLY A 306 36.96 -22.76 0.86
C GLY A 306 35.76 -22.14 1.57
N PHE A 307 35.02 -21.28 0.85
CA PHE A 307 33.82 -20.63 1.36
C PHE A 307 32.78 -21.65 1.86
N ILE A 308 32.43 -22.66 1.06
CA ILE A 308 31.42 -23.68 1.41
C ILE A 308 31.82 -24.44 2.67
N ARG A 309 33.10 -24.82 2.81
CA ARG A 309 33.59 -25.53 4.00
C ARG A 309 33.44 -24.70 5.28
N LEU A 310 33.75 -23.41 5.21
CA LEU A 310 33.69 -22.52 6.37
C LEU A 310 32.23 -22.12 6.69
N TYR A 311 31.47 -21.73 5.68
CA TYR A 311 30.07 -21.31 5.85
C TYR A 311 29.17 -22.46 6.31
N GLY A 312 29.41 -23.68 5.80
CA GLY A 312 28.68 -24.89 6.19
C GLY A 312 29.15 -25.53 7.50
N LEU A 313 30.19 -25.00 8.16
CA LEU A 313 30.76 -25.62 9.36
C LEU A 313 29.71 -25.84 10.47
N PRO A 314 28.84 -24.87 10.83
CA PRO A 314 27.82 -25.09 11.86
C PRO A 314 26.83 -26.21 11.52
N MET A 315 26.49 -26.38 10.23
CA MET A 315 25.62 -27.47 9.76
C MET A 315 26.32 -28.82 9.92
N ARG A 316 27.60 -28.89 9.55
CA ARG A 316 28.42 -30.09 9.69
C ARG A 316 28.55 -30.53 11.15
N VAL A 317 28.79 -29.59 12.07
CA VAL A 317 28.89 -29.88 13.51
C VAL A 317 27.58 -30.45 14.05
N ARG A 318 26.44 -29.86 13.68
CA ARG A 318 25.12 -30.38 14.09
C ARG A 318 24.89 -31.81 13.62
N ALA A 319 25.19 -32.09 12.35
CA ALA A 319 25.05 -33.43 11.79
C ALA A 319 26.04 -34.44 12.42
N MET A 320 27.22 -34.00 12.86
CA MET A 320 28.15 -34.85 13.60
C MET A 320 27.59 -35.22 14.97
N LEU A 321 27.03 -34.25 15.71
CA LEU A 321 26.37 -34.50 16.99
C LEU A 321 25.20 -35.50 16.85
N GLU A 322 24.35 -35.34 15.83
CA GLU A 322 23.24 -36.26 15.54
C GLU A 322 23.71 -37.69 15.21
N LYS A 323 24.91 -37.83 14.65
CA LYS A 323 25.55 -39.12 14.33
C LYS A 323 26.46 -39.66 15.45
N GLY A 324 26.66 -38.90 16.52
CA GLY A 324 27.57 -39.26 17.61
C GLY A 324 29.05 -39.29 17.20
N ILE A 325 29.48 -38.44 16.27
CA ILE A 325 30.88 -38.29 15.81
C ILE A 325 31.58 -37.15 16.55
#